data_AF-A0A1I6VPH4-F1
#
_entry.id   AF-A0A1I6VPH4-F1
#
_cell.length_a   1.000
_cell.length_b   1.000
_cell.length_c   1.000
_cell.angle_alpha   90.00
_cell.angle_beta   90.00
_cell.angle_gamma   90.00
#
_symmetry.space_group_name_H-M   'P 1'
#
loop_
_entity.id
_entity.type
_entity.pdbx_description
1 polymer ?
#
loop_
_entity_poly.entity_id
_entity_poly.type
_entity_poly.pdbx_seq_one_letter_code
_entity_poly.pdbx_strand_id
1 'polypeptide(L)'
;MVQIPELLDSSKKEQKSGYKFCVQKNVIPAVTEISKERIRRAGTKIIEENKEKESIENLDIGFRVLKIDSTNMKDVYYAPDAYKQVDILDLADHIKADRSSEDLLFQVMLDWGLELSLPIERKTIAGKEVFYVAGNSLVACFDDLTFDVVDEVAKDLPLRFVSAEKAIHLDHDKTNIKERFKQLSPDTEVKFL
;
A
#
# COMPACT_ATOMS: atom_id res chain seq x y z
N MET A 1 9.82 -10.14 10.14
CA MET A 1 9.90 -9.77 11.57
C MET A 1 8.63 -9.03 11.94
N VAL A 2 8.04 -9.33 13.09
CA VAL A 2 6.89 -8.58 13.64
C VAL A 2 7.30 -8.04 15.01
N GLN A 3 7.02 -6.78 15.29
CA GLN A 3 7.37 -6.12 16.55
C GLN A 3 6.23 -5.19 16.98
N ILE A 4 5.81 -5.33 18.24
CA ILE A 4 4.80 -4.45 18.84
C ILE A 4 5.44 -3.07 19.11
N PRO A 5 4.77 -1.95 18.79
CA PRO A 5 5.25 -0.59 19.06
C PRO A 5 5.10 -0.21 20.55
N GLU A 6 5.67 -1.02 21.44
CA GLU A 6 5.69 -0.73 22.88
C GLU A 6 6.50 0.54 23.15
N LEU A 7 5.92 1.47 23.90
CA LEU A 7 6.58 2.72 24.28
C LEU A 7 7.70 2.47 25.29
N LEU A 8 8.81 3.16 25.07
CA LEU A 8 9.96 3.15 25.97
C LEU A 8 9.72 4.11 27.13
N ASP A 9 10.08 3.67 28.33
CA ASP A 9 9.98 4.40 29.57
C ASP A 9 11.36 4.90 30.00
N SER A 10 11.53 6.23 29.99
CA SER A 10 12.78 6.89 30.40
C SER A 10 13.14 6.68 31.89
N SER A 11 12.20 6.28 32.74
CA SER A 11 12.46 6.01 34.15
C SER A 11 13.26 4.70 34.35
N LYS A 12 13.01 3.71 33.48
CA LYS A 12 13.67 2.39 33.50
C LYS A 12 15.09 2.50 32.96
N LYS A 13 16.06 2.06 33.77
CA LYS A 13 17.50 2.19 33.46
C LYS A 13 17.87 1.53 32.13
N GLU A 14 17.28 0.37 31.86
CA GLU A 14 17.52 -0.48 30.69
C GLU A 14 17.00 0.16 29.40
N GLN A 15 15.99 1.03 29.48
CA GLN A 15 15.33 1.65 28.32
C GLN A 15 15.84 3.06 28.01
N LYS A 16 16.58 3.69 28.94
CA LYS A 16 17.09 5.07 28.80
C LYS A 16 17.90 5.31 27.53
N SER A 17 18.75 4.37 27.12
CA SER A 17 19.58 4.53 25.93
C SER A 17 18.73 4.55 24.65
N GLY A 18 17.82 3.59 24.50
CA GLY A 18 16.88 3.51 23.39
C GLY A 18 15.96 4.74 23.36
N TYR A 19 15.43 5.15 24.52
CA TYR A 19 14.58 6.35 24.63
C TYR A 19 15.32 7.60 24.12
N LYS A 20 16.53 7.85 24.61
CA LYS A 20 17.36 8.98 24.18
C LYS A 20 17.64 8.95 22.68
N PHE A 21 17.94 7.77 22.13
CA PHE A 21 18.16 7.60 20.69
C PHE A 21 16.93 8.02 19.88
N CYS A 22 15.73 7.56 20.26
CA CYS A 22 14.50 7.93 19.56
C CYS A 22 14.22 9.43 19.62
N VAL A 23 14.39 10.05 20.81
CA VAL A 23 14.22 11.51 20.97
C VAL A 23 15.22 12.28 20.10
N GLN A 24 16.49 11.88 20.07
CA GLN A 24 17.50 12.52 19.24
C GLN A 24 17.21 12.40 17.73
N LYS A 25 16.56 11.31 17.32
CA LYS A 25 16.14 11.07 15.93
C LYS A 25 14.77 11.68 15.61
N ASN A 26 14.15 12.38 16.56
CA ASN A 26 12.82 12.98 16.43
C ASN A 26 11.75 11.96 16.00
N VAL A 27 11.79 10.77 16.59
CA VAL A 27 10.79 9.70 16.38
C VAL A 27 10.16 9.28 17.71
N ILE A 28 9.01 8.62 17.64
CA ILE A 28 8.31 8.10 18.81
C ILE A 28 9.25 7.14 19.58
N PRO A 29 9.44 7.29 20.90
CA PRO A 29 10.23 6.37 21.69
C PRO A 29 9.56 5.01 21.82
N ALA A 30 9.71 4.15 20.80
CA ALA A 30 9.11 2.82 20.75
C ALA A 30 10.15 1.74 20.38
N VAL A 31 9.92 0.52 20.83
CA VAL A 31 10.79 -0.65 20.55
C VAL A 31 10.92 -0.91 19.04
N THR A 32 9.87 -0.62 18.26
CA THR A 32 9.88 -0.71 16.80
C THR A 32 10.92 0.19 16.15
N GLU A 33 11.12 1.41 16.65
CA GLU A 33 12.13 2.34 16.12
C GLU A 33 13.56 1.80 16.31
N ILE A 34 13.83 1.25 17.51
CA ILE A 34 15.11 0.59 17.80
C ILE A 34 15.30 -0.64 16.92
N SER A 35 14.24 -1.42 16.71
CA SER A 35 14.29 -2.64 15.90
C SER A 35 14.61 -2.35 14.44
N LYS A 36 13.96 -1.33 13.85
CA LYS A 36 14.25 -0.85 12.48
C LYS A 36 15.69 -0.40 12.34
N GLU A 37 16.18 0.41 13.29
CA GLU A 37 17.56 0.88 13.27
C GLU A 37 18.56 -0.27 13.41
N ARG A 38 18.27 -1.25 14.26
CA ARG A 38 19.12 -2.43 14.42
C ARG A 38 19.27 -3.20 13.11
N ILE A 39 18.19 -3.39 12.35
CA ILE A 39 18.23 -4.06 11.05
C ILE A 39 19.09 -3.27 10.06
N ARG A 40 18.89 -1.94 9.96
CA ARG A 40 19.68 -1.09 9.06
C ARG A 40 21.17 -1.17 9.33
N ARG A 41 21.55 -1.06 10.62
CA ARG A 41 22.95 -1.16 11.04
C ARG A 41 23.54 -2.54 10.80
N ALA A 42 22.76 -3.60 11.05
CA ALA A 42 23.21 -4.97 10.78
C ALA A 42 23.49 -5.17 9.29
N GLY A 43 22.58 -4.74 8.40
CA GLY A 43 22.79 -4.82 6.95
C GLY A 43 24.02 -4.05 6.49
N THR A 44 24.18 -2.80 6.95
CA THR A 44 25.35 -1.96 6.64
C THR A 44 26.65 -2.62 7.09
N LYS A 45 26.66 -3.13 8.33
CA LYS A 45 27.82 -3.79 8.91
C LYS A 45 28.21 -5.07 8.17
N ILE A 46 27.22 -5.86 7.73
CA ILE A 46 27.47 -7.07 6.92
C ILE A 46 28.18 -6.71 5.62
N ILE A 47 27.73 -5.66 4.92
CA ILE A 47 28.41 -5.19 3.70
C ILE A 47 29.84 -4.71 4.02
N GLU A 48 30.01 -3.93 5.09
CA GLU A 48 31.31 -3.36 5.45
C GLU A 48 32.37 -4.41 5.85
N GLU A 49 31.95 -5.47 6.55
CA GLU A 49 32.84 -6.53 7.04
C GLU A 49 33.14 -7.61 6.01
N ASN A 50 32.50 -7.59 4.83
CA ASN A 50 32.61 -8.64 3.81
C ASN A 50 32.92 -8.07 2.41
N LYS A 51 33.56 -6.90 2.33
CA LYS A 51 33.81 -6.18 1.06
C LYS A 51 34.58 -6.98 0.02
N GLU A 52 35.35 -7.97 0.46
CA GLU A 52 36.16 -8.86 -0.38
C GLU A 52 35.37 -10.04 -0.97
N LYS A 53 34.11 -10.26 -0.54
CA LYS A 53 33.27 -11.32 -1.09
C LYS A 53 32.64 -10.87 -2.41
N GLU A 54 32.66 -11.76 -3.39
CA GLU A 54 32.02 -11.54 -4.68
C GLU A 54 30.52 -11.25 -4.51
N SER A 55 30.00 -10.25 -5.22
CA SER A 55 28.59 -9.83 -5.21
C SER A 55 28.07 -9.29 -3.88
N ILE A 56 28.92 -8.97 -2.90
CA ILE A 56 28.47 -8.40 -1.61
C ILE A 56 27.76 -7.06 -1.79
N GLU A 57 28.16 -6.29 -2.81
CA GLU A 57 27.54 -5.03 -3.23
C GLU A 57 26.10 -5.21 -3.74
N ASN A 58 25.73 -6.42 -4.18
CA ASN A 58 24.38 -6.74 -4.67
C ASN A 58 23.46 -7.28 -3.56
N LEU A 59 23.92 -7.38 -2.32
CA LEU A 59 23.12 -7.86 -1.21
C LEU A 59 22.00 -6.86 -0.88
N ASP A 60 20.75 -7.30 -0.97
CA ASP A 60 19.61 -6.49 -0.57
C ASP A 60 19.52 -6.41 0.97
N ILE A 61 19.86 -5.23 1.50
CA ILE A 61 19.71 -4.86 2.91
C ILE A 61 18.48 -3.97 3.17
N GLY A 62 17.71 -3.70 2.12
CA GLY A 62 16.46 -2.97 2.18
C GLY A 62 15.39 -3.78 2.91
N PHE A 63 14.41 -3.07 3.47
CA PHE A 63 13.22 -3.70 4.00
C PHE A 63 12.05 -2.73 3.96
N ARG A 64 10.87 -3.30 3.77
CA ARG A 64 9.59 -2.59 3.85
C ARG A 64 9.07 -2.62 5.28
N VAL A 65 8.53 -1.50 5.75
CA VAL A 65 7.89 -1.39 7.06
C VAL A 65 6.41 -1.20 6.83
N LEU A 66 5.60 -2.07 7.42
CA LEU A 66 4.14 -1.97 7.42
C LEU A 66 3.64 -1.88 8.86
N LYS A 67 2.52 -1.19 9.05
CA LYS A 67 1.83 -1.08 10.34
C LYS A 67 0.44 -1.69 10.20
N ILE A 68 -0.06 -2.27 11.29
CA ILE A 68 -1.47 -2.63 11.39
C ILE A 68 -2.25 -1.36 11.75
N ASP A 69 -3.32 -1.11 11.02
CA ASP A 69 -4.25 -0.01 11.23
C ASP A 69 -5.68 -0.57 11.22
N SER A 70 -6.68 0.26 11.48
CA SER A 70 -8.08 -0.10 11.26
C SER A 70 -8.36 -0.34 9.76
N THR A 71 -9.47 -1.01 9.45
CA THR A 71 -9.91 -1.25 8.07
C THR A 71 -9.87 0.01 7.20
N ASN A 72 -9.54 -0.14 5.91
CA ASN A 72 -9.63 0.96 4.94
C ASN A 72 -11.09 1.32 4.62
N MET A 73 -12.03 0.42 4.89
CA MET A 73 -13.46 0.63 4.63
C MET A 73 -14.12 1.42 5.77
N LYS A 74 -15.14 2.22 5.44
CA LYS A 74 -16.02 2.85 6.44
C LYS A 74 -16.88 1.77 7.10
N ASP A 75 -17.17 1.94 8.39
CA ASP A 75 -18.05 1.06 9.14
C ASP A 75 -19.51 1.32 8.73
N VAL A 76 -20.05 0.51 7.82
CA VAL A 76 -21.46 0.61 7.39
C VAL A 76 -22.31 -0.32 8.27
N TYR A 77 -22.52 0.05 9.53
CA TYR A 77 -23.45 -0.65 10.44
C TYR A 77 -24.59 0.29 10.82
N TYR A 78 -25.75 0.17 10.17
CA TYR A 78 -26.90 1.01 10.56
C TYR A 78 -28.23 0.27 10.54
N ALA A 79 -29.00 0.48 11.61
CA ALA A 79 -30.42 0.20 11.67
C ALA A 79 -31.18 1.28 10.86
N PRO A 80 -32.21 0.92 10.07
CA PRO A 80 -32.89 1.82 9.12
C PRO A 80 -33.46 3.12 9.72
N ASP A 81 -33.71 3.10 11.01
CA ASP A 81 -34.42 4.08 11.82
C ASP A 81 -33.50 5.16 12.45
N ALA A 82 -32.18 5.08 12.21
CA ALA A 82 -31.20 5.99 12.80
C ALA A 82 -30.86 7.25 11.97
N TYR A 83 -31.42 7.44 10.77
CA TYR A 83 -30.92 8.46 9.83
C TYR A 83 -31.74 9.75 9.67
N LYS A 84 -31.00 10.87 9.52
CA LYS A 84 -31.45 12.13 8.90
C LYS A 84 -30.88 12.21 7.47
N GLN A 85 -31.59 12.88 6.56
CA GLN A 85 -31.28 12.96 5.11
C GLN A 85 -29.86 13.44 4.73
N VAL A 86 -29.14 14.07 5.67
CA VAL A 86 -27.78 14.61 5.47
C VAL A 86 -26.72 13.51 5.42
N ASP A 87 -26.97 12.35 6.03
CA ASP A 87 -25.99 11.25 6.10
C ASP A 87 -25.96 10.37 4.83
N ILE A 88 -26.90 10.59 3.89
CA ILE A 88 -27.03 9.82 2.65
C ILE A 88 -25.93 10.17 1.63
N LEU A 89 -25.37 11.38 1.70
CA LEU A 89 -24.30 11.82 0.80
C LEU A 89 -22.93 11.24 1.18
N ASP A 90 -22.69 10.98 2.47
CA ASP A 90 -21.42 10.40 2.97
C ASP A 90 -21.34 8.86 2.80
N LEU A 91 -22.45 8.24 2.38
CA LEU A 91 -22.58 6.81 2.08
C LEU A 91 -22.12 6.43 0.66
N ALA A 92 -21.79 7.40 -0.20
CA ALA A 92 -21.32 7.11 -1.56
C ALA A 92 -19.89 6.56 -1.61
N ASP A 93 -19.03 7.00 -0.68
CA ASP A 93 -17.64 6.55 -0.58
C ASP A 93 -17.49 5.50 0.52
N HIS A 94 -17.18 4.26 0.13
CA HIS A 94 -16.97 3.16 1.08
C HIS A 94 -15.56 3.13 1.69
N ILE A 95 -14.63 3.94 1.18
CA ILE A 95 -13.23 4.02 1.64
C ILE A 95 -13.08 5.23 2.57
N LYS A 96 -12.35 5.06 3.68
CA LYS A 96 -12.00 6.17 4.59
C LYS A 96 -11.13 7.21 3.88
N ALA A 97 -11.41 8.49 4.11
CA ALA A 97 -10.77 9.59 3.39
C ALA A 97 -9.27 9.77 3.70
N ASP A 98 -8.80 9.24 4.83
CA ASP A 98 -7.40 9.31 5.27
C ASP A 98 -6.52 8.15 4.76
N ARG A 99 -7.05 7.31 3.85
CA ARG A 99 -6.32 6.18 3.26
C ARG A 99 -5.57 6.55 2.00
N SER A 100 -4.30 6.16 1.96
CA SER A 100 -3.43 6.34 0.81
C SER A 100 -3.66 5.27 -0.26
N SER A 101 -3.21 5.55 -1.48
CA SER A 101 -3.21 4.57 -2.58
C SER A 101 -2.41 3.32 -2.24
N GLU A 102 -1.31 3.45 -1.49
CA GLU A 102 -0.53 2.31 -1.01
C GLU A 102 -1.29 1.49 0.04
N ASP A 103 -2.05 2.11 0.94
CA ASP A 103 -2.87 1.37 1.92
C ASP A 103 -3.88 0.46 1.21
N LEU A 104 -4.49 0.96 0.13
CA LEU A 104 -5.40 0.18 -0.72
C LEU A 104 -4.66 -0.92 -1.48
N LEU A 105 -3.48 -0.61 -2.05
CA LEU A 105 -2.65 -1.59 -2.75
C LEU A 105 -2.28 -2.76 -1.84
N PHE A 106 -1.78 -2.48 -0.63
CA PHE A 106 -1.38 -3.52 0.31
C PHE A 106 -2.56 -4.34 0.80
N GLN A 107 -3.74 -3.74 0.96
CA GLN A 107 -4.94 -4.51 1.23
C GLN A 107 -5.29 -5.46 0.08
N VAL A 108 -5.28 -4.98 -1.17
CA VAL A 108 -5.56 -5.82 -2.35
C VAL A 108 -4.55 -6.97 -2.48
N MET A 109 -3.27 -6.69 -2.25
CA MET A 109 -2.24 -7.72 -2.24
C MET A 109 -2.55 -8.82 -1.21
N LEU A 110 -2.97 -8.44 0.01
CA LEU A 110 -3.36 -9.39 1.05
C LEU A 110 -4.64 -10.17 0.68
N ASP A 111 -5.68 -9.49 0.20
CA ASP A 111 -6.95 -10.09 -0.20
C ASP A 111 -6.76 -11.17 -1.28
N TRP A 112 -5.74 -11.01 -2.12
CA TRP A 112 -5.40 -11.93 -3.21
C TRP A 112 -4.23 -12.87 -2.90
N GLY A 113 -3.74 -12.87 -1.66
CA GLY A 113 -2.67 -13.77 -1.21
C GLY A 113 -1.32 -13.51 -1.89
N LEU A 114 -1.09 -12.29 -2.39
CA LEU A 114 0.19 -11.89 -2.98
C LEU A 114 1.21 -11.59 -1.87
N GLU A 115 2.45 -12.01 -2.09
CA GLU A 115 3.52 -11.73 -1.13
C GLU A 115 3.84 -10.24 -1.06
N LEU A 116 3.99 -9.71 0.15
CA LEU A 116 4.34 -8.30 0.37
C LEU A 116 5.81 -7.98 0.07
N SER A 117 6.60 -8.99 -0.31
CA SER A 117 7.97 -8.89 -0.82
C SER A 117 8.01 -8.56 -2.31
N LEU A 118 6.91 -8.75 -3.05
CA LEU A 118 6.89 -8.59 -4.49
C LEU A 118 7.32 -7.16 -4.89
N PRO A 119 8.06 -7.02 -6.00
CA PRO A 119 8.47 -5.72 -6.50
C PRO A 119 7.24 -4.92 -6.90
N ILE A 120 7.26 -3.64 -6.54
CA ILE A 120 6.20 -2.68 -6.86
C ILE A 120 6.86 -1.54 -7.61
N GLU A 121 6.46 -1.35 -8.85
CA GLU A 121 6.85 -0.23 -9.69
C GLU A 121 5.73 0.81 -9.71
N ARG A 122 6.09 2.08 -9.63
CA ARG A 122 5.18 3.20 -9.73
C ARG A 122 5.40 3.89 -11.07
N LYS A 123 4.34 4.00 -11.87
CA LYS A 123 4.35 4.67 -13.16
C LYS A 123 3.33 5.81 -13.16
N THR A 124 3.60 6.84 -13.95
CA THR A 124 2.64 7.92 -14.21
C THR A 124 2.06 7.72 -15.61
N ILE A 125 0.77 7.45 -15.70
CA ILE A 125 0.04 7.22 -16.97
C ILE A 125 -1.08 8.24 -17.06
N ALA A 126 -1.13 9.03 -18.13
CA ALA A 126 -2.07 10.14 -18.29
C ALA A 126 -2.14 11.09 -17.07
N GLY A 127 -0.98 11.29 -16.40
CA GLY A 127 -0.89 12.13 -15.20
C GLY A 127 -1.42 11.47 -13.91
N LYS A 128 -1.78 10.19 -13.94
CA LYS A 128 -2.30 9.41 -12.81
C LYS A 128 -1.28 8.39 -12.32
N GLU A 129 -1.28 8.12 -11.03
CA GLU A 129 -0.38 7.14 -10.43
C GLU A 129 -0.91 5.71 -10.60
N VAL A 130 -0.08 4.85 -11.21
CA VAL A 130 -0.39 3.45 -11.47
C VAL A 130 0.70 2.56 -10.89
N PHE A 131 0.30 1.55 -10.12
CA PHE A 131 1.17 0.58 -9.48
C PHE A 131 1.21 -0.71 -10.28
N TYR A 132 2.42 -1.23 -10.51
CA TYR A 132 2.68 -2.50 -11.17
C TYR A 132 3.36 -3.44 -10.19
N VAL A 133 2.67 -4.52 -9.81
CA VAL A 133 3.13 -5.50 -8.83
C VAL A 133 3.55 -6.78 -9.54
N ALA A 134 4.77 -7.24 -9.27
CA ALA A 134 5.37 -8.42 -9.91
C ALA A 134 5.25 -8.35 -11.45
N GLY A 135 5.74 -7.24 -12.03
CA GLY A 135 5.55 -6.91 -13.43
C GLY A 135 4.11 -6.48 -13.69
N ASN A 136 3.36 -7.25 -14.46
CA ASN A 136 1.96 -6.99 -14.81
C ASN A 136 0.97 -7.95 -14.14
N SER A 137 1.40 -8.66 -13.09
CA SER A 137 0.55 -9.65 -12.40
C SER A 137 -0.64 -8.98 -11.68
N LEU A 138 -0.39 -7.82 -11.07
CA LEU A 138 -1.42 -6.94 -10.54
C LEU A 138 -1.05 -5.50 -10.94
N VAL A 139 -1.98 -4.84 -11.60
CA VAL A 139 -1.90 -3.40 -11.89
C VAL A 139 -3.00 -2.69 -11.14
N ALA A 140 -2.68 -1.60 -10.44
CA ALA A 140 -3.65 -0.85 -9.65
C ALA A 140 -3.58 0.65 -9.93
N CYS A 141 -4.74 1.29 -10.09
CA CYS A 141 -4.88 2.73 -10.19
C CYS A 141 -5.95 3.19 -9.19
N PHE A 142 -5.58 4.01 -8.22
CA PHE A 142 -6.52 4.51 -7.21
C PHE A 142 -6.86 6.01 -7.35
N ASP A 143 -6.18 6.69 -8.29
CA ASP A 143 -6.54 8.02 -8.78
C ASP A 143 -7.65 7.93 -9.83
N ASP A 144 -8.22 9.08 -10.25
CA ASP A 144 -9.27 9.14 -11.28
C ASP A 144 -8.95 8.28 -12.50
N LEU A 145 -9.83 7.33 -12.76
CA LEU A 145 -9.68 6.34 -13.81
C LEU A 145 -10.27 6.86 -15.11
N THR A 146 -9.40 7.26 -16.04
CA THR A 146 -9.79 7.72 -17.38
C THR A 146 -9.62 6.62 -18.41
N PHE A 147 -10.30 6.75 -19.55
CA PHE A 147 -10.11 5.82 -20.68
C PHE A 147 -8.67 5.79 -21.20
N ASP A 148 -7.95 6.91 -21.11
CA ASP A 148 -6.54 6.96 -21.49
C ASP A 148 -5.68 6.06 -20.59
N VAL A 149 -5.94 6.05 -19.28
CA VAL A 149 -5.26 5.13 -18.33
C VAL A 149 -5.60 3.68 -18.67
N VAL A 150 -6.88 3.39 -18.92
CA VAL A 150 -7.35 2.03 -19.26
C VAL A 150 -6.70 1.52 -20.54
N ASP A 151 -6.68 2.35 -21.59
CA ASP A 151 -6.14 1.99 -22.90
C ASP A 151 -4.63 1.76 -22.84
N GLU A 152 -3.88 2.58 -22.10
CA GLU A 152 -2.44 2.36 -21.91
C GLU A 152 -2.15 1.12 -21.05
N VAL A 153 -2.87 0.94 -19.93
CA VAL A 153 -2.67 -0.22 -19.05
C VAL A 153 -3.04 -1.53 -19.77
N ALA A 154 -4.08 -1.54 -20.60
CA ALA A 154 -4.50 -2.73 -21.32
C ALA A 154 -3.44 -3.23 -22.32
N LYS A 155 -2.57 -2.35 -22.85
CA LYS A 155 -1.46 -2.76 -23.75
C LYS A 155 -0.43 -3.64 -23.05
N ASP A 156 -0.29 -3.49 -21.73
CA ASP A 156 0.61 -4.30 -20.92
C ASP A 156 0.03 -5.69 -20.58
N LEU A 157 -1.19 -6.00 -21.05
CA LEU A 157 -1.90 -7.26 -20.84
C LEU A 157 -1.83 -7.76 -19.38
N PRO A 158 -2.29 -6.96 -18.41
CA PRO A 158 -2.17 -7.33 -17.01
C PRO A 158 -3.03 -8.53 -16.68
N LEU A 159 -2.56 -9.42 -15.80
CA LEU A 159 -3.39 -10.53 -15.33
C LEU A 159 -4.58 -10.02 -14.52
N ARG A 160 -4.35 -8.98 -13.73
CA ARG A 160 -5.36 -8.38 -12.86
C ARG A 160 -5.24 -6.86 -12.85
N PHE A 161 -6.38 -6.18 -12.91
CA PHE A 161 -6.48 -4.74 -12.76
C PHE A 161 -7.42 -4.37 -11.62
N VAL A 162 -6.99 -3.44 -10.76
CA VAL A 162 -7.80 -2.94 -9.63
C VAL A 162 -7.88 -1.42 -9.62
N SER A 163 -9.08 -0.91 -9.34
CA SER A 163 -9.31 0.51 -9.07
C SER A 163 -10.28 0.70 -7.91
N ALA A 164 -10.27 1.88 -7.30
CA ALA A 164 -11.34 2.27 -6.37
C ALA A 164 -12.60 2.68 -7.14
N GLU A 165 -13.79 2.42 -6.60
CA GLU A 165 -15.05 2.90 -7.21
C GLU A 165 -15.12 4.43 -7.25
N LYS A 166 -14.62 5.11 -6.20
CA LYS A 166 -14.52 6.58 -6.16
C LYS A 166 -13.68 7.19 -7.28
N ALA A 167 -12.80 6.41 -7.90
CA ALA A 167 -12.00 6.87 -9.03
C ALA A 167 -12.81 6.89 -10.35
N ILE A 168 -14.03 6.37 -10.34
CA ILE A 168 -14.92 6.32 -11.51
C ILE A 168 -15.93 7.45 -11.38
N HIS A 169 -16.01 8.31 -12.39
CA HIS A 169 -16.87 9.50 -12.33
C HIS A 169 -18.36 9.18 -12.48
N LEU A 170 -18.74 8.18 -13.29
CA LEU A 170 -20.13 7.82 -13.57
C LEU A 170 -20.34 6.31 -13.49
N ASP A 171 -21.48 5.86 -12.97
CA ASP A 171 -21.78 4.42 -12.82
C ASP A 171 -21.69 3.63 -14.15
N HIS A 172 -22.04 4.26 -15.28
CA HIS A 172 -21.92 3.61 -16.58
C HIS A 172 -20.46 3.43 -17.02
N ASP A 173 -19.54 4.26 -16.55
CA ASP A 173 -18.11 4.14 -16.86
C ASP A 173 -17.55 2.84 -16.28
N LYS A 174 -18.06 2.35 -15.14
CA LYS A 174 -17.68 1.05 -14.58
C LYS A 174 -17.91 -0.09 -15.57
N THR A 175 -19.06 -0.09 -16.25
CA THR A 175 -19.39 -1.09 -17.27
C THR A 175 -18.53 -0.88 -18.52
N ASN A 176 -18.38 0.37 -18.96
CA ASN A 176 -17.59 0.71 -20.14
C ASN A 176 -16.12 0.33 -19.98
N ILE A 177 -15.53 0.55 -18.80
CA ILE A 177 -14.14 0.19 -18.49
C ILE A 177 -13.95 -1.32 -18.54
N LYS A 178 -14.87 -2.10 -17.97
CA LYS A 178 -14.81 -3.58 -18.05
C LYS A 178 -14.91 -4.06 -19.48
N GLU A 179 -15.83 -3.51 -20.27
CA GLU A 179 -15.95 -3.86 -21.69
C GLU A 179 -14.72 -3.43 -22.49
N ARG A 180 -14.11 -2.29 -22.15
CA ARG A 180 -12.88 -1.82 -22.78
C ARG A 180 -11.71 -2.76 -22.51
N PHE A 181 -11.55 -3.22 -21.26
CA PHE A 181 -10.58 -4.26 -20.93
C PHE A 181 -10.88 -5.56 -21.68
N LYS A 182 -12.14 -6.02 -21.77
CA LYS A 182 -12.47 -7.22 -22.56
C LYS A 182 -12.08 -7.12 -24.03
N GLN A 183 -12.17 -5.93 -24.62
CA GLN A 183 -11.78 -5.70 -26.03
C GLN A 183 -10.27 -5.68 -26.22
N LEU A 184 -9.53 -5.07 -25.31
CA LEU A 184 -8.09 -4.82 -25.46
C LEU A 184 -7.21 -5.90 -24.81
N SER A 185 -7.66 -6.45 -23.69
CA SER A 185 -7.00 -7.46 -22.86
C SER A 185 -8.03 -8.42 -22.25
N PRO A 186 -8.58 -9.36 -23.06
CA PRO A 186 -9.72 -10.19 -22.69
C PRO A 186 -9.49 -11.08 -21.46
N ASP A 187 -8.24 -11.42 -21.18
CA ASP A 187 -7.85 -12.28 -20.06
C ASP A 187 -7.63 -11.51 -18.74
N THR A 188 -7.70 -10.17 -18.76
CA THR A 188 -7.52 -9.34 -17.55
C THR A 188 -8.73 -9.46 -16.62
N GLU A 189 -8.48 -9.85 -15.37
CA GLU A 189 -9.48 -9.79 -14.31
C GLU A 189 -9.59 -8.37 -13.74
N VAL A 190 -10.75 -7.71 -13.91
CA VAL A 190 -10.98 -6.33 -13.45
C VAL A 190 -11.84 -6.31 -12.17
N LYS A 191 -11.30 -5.72 -11.10
CA LYS A 191 -12.01 -5.54 -9.82
C LYS A 191 -12.08 -4.06 -9.43
N PHE A 192 -13.20 -3.67 -8.83
CA PHE A 192 -13.39 -2.35 -8.23
C PHE A 192 -13.62 -2.50 -6.72
N LEU A 193 -12.98 -1.63 -5.93
CA LEU A 193 -13.08 -1.58 -4.46
C LEU A 193 -14.10 -0.55 -3.98
#